data_AF-A0A1F1WCN7-F1
#
_entry.id   AF-A0A1F1WCN7-F1
#
_cell.length_a   1.000
_cell.length_b   1.000
_cell.length_c   1.000
_cell.angle_alpha   90.00
_cell.angle_beta   90.00
_cell.angle_gamma   90.00
#
_symmetry.space_group_name_H-M   'P 1'
#
loop_
_entity.id
_entity.type
_entity.pdbx_description
1 polymer ?
#
loop_
_entity_poly.entity_id
_entity_poly.type
_entity_poly.pdbx_seq_one_letter_code
_entity_poly.pdbx_strand_id
1 'polypeptide(L)'
;MGHLDARTTTTRRLRRGMALAACTALLGLTACSAGDEAGTGDDGAQEPATATEEQSGGEQPSDDAGPGDDAETGDDAEVGDDQATDDQGETGGDEGAGDQEKGDPGAAGERTRILLVTDLGIDETSGDGAPTLANDDLAALLAEPFGGTAECADELLIETGQSAGCDGPTSPDDTAPTQEWVASTVAVPHEDALENGYRVALLFSTGTELPEEASELTQENVMLTGLGQGSMFGAEPLGAEEVADATLHTLTSENAYVPVAGMADWSEVTCENGLDFEEFGTTGCTAATAEGDSWQLHVAPGTFADGDQGLLVGIGSPTDV
;
A
#
# COMPACT_ATOMS: atom_id res chain seq x y z
N MET A 1 3.94 37.86 45.79
CA MET A 1 3.58 38.77 44.68
C MET A 1 4.78 38.89 43.76
N GLY A 2 4.65 38.40 42.52
CA GLY A 2 5.52 38.71 41.39
C GLY A 2 6.74 37.82 41.17
N HIS A 3 6.55 36.59 40.67
CA HIS A 3 7.57 35.91 39.86
C HIS A 3 7.14 36.07 38.39
N LEU A 4 7.89 36.87 37.63
CA LEU A 4 7.73 37.02 36.18
C LEU A 4 8.76 36.07 35.54
N ASP A 5 8.33 34.89 35.12
CA ASP A 5 9.13 34.04 34.24
C ASP A 5 8.96 34.52 32.80
N ALA A 6 10.07 35.05 32.28
CA ALA A 6 10.19 35.49 30.90
C ALA A 6 10.24 34.26 29.99
N ARG A 7 9.20 34.11 29.16
CA ARG A 7 9.17 33.19 28.02
C ARG A 7 10.33 33.53 27.07
N THR A 8 11.26 32.59 26.92
CA THR A 8 12.36 32.69 25.95
C THR A 8 11.86 32.11 24.63
N THR A 9 11.40 32.99 23.74
CA THR A 9 11.05 32.66 22.35
C THR A 9 12.32 32.67 21.51
N THR A 10 12.74 31.50 21.01
CA THR A 10 13.95 31.37 20.20
C THR A 10 13.60 31.39 18.71
N THR A 11 13.61 32.57 18.10
CA THR A 11 13.66 32.76 16.65
C THR A 11 14.99 32.29 16.06
N ARG A 12 14.99 31.30 15.17
CA ARG A 12 16.06 30.99 14.19
C ARG A 12 15.42 31.03 12.81
N ARG A 13 15.67 32.04 11.96
CA ARG A 13 16.87 32.41 11.18
C ARG A 13 16.64 32.06 9.69
N LEU A 14 16.20 33.07 8.95
CA LEU A 14 16.36 33.17 7.49
C LEU A 14 17.81 32.94 7.04
N ARG A 15 18.01 32.16 5.97
CA ARG A 15 19.08 32.32 4.98
C ARG A 15 18.54 31.95 3.59
N ARG A 16 18.46 32.93 2.68
CA ARG A 16 19.28 33.07 1.44
C ARG A 16 19.00 31.94 0.44
N GLY A 17 18.35 32.15 -0.71
CA GLY A 17 18.55 33.24 -1.66
C GLY A 17 19.66 32.85 -2.65
N MET A 18 19.32 32.07 -3.68
CA MET A 18 20.08 31.95 -4.92
C MET A 18 19.10 32.12 -6.09
N ALA A 19 19.22 33.26 -6.77
CA ALA A 19 18.66 33.48 -8.09
C ALA A 19 19.68 32.99 -9.12
N LEU A 20 19.30 32.03 -9.95
CA LEU A 20 20.02 31.66 -11.15
C LEU A 20 19.20 32.11 -12.35
N ALA A 21 19.59 33.27 -12.87
CA ALA A 21 19.22 33.74 -14.20
C ALA A 21 20.30 33.27 -15.17
N ALA A 22 19.94 32.48 -16.18
CA ALA A 22 20.81 32.22 -17.33
C ALA A 22 19.96 32.17 -18.60
N CYS A 23 20.31 33.07 -19.50
CA CYS A 23 19.64 33.43 -20.74
C CYS A 23 19.71 32.31 -21.78
N THR A 24 18.60 32.00 -22.45
CA THR A 24 18.61 31.35 -23.77
C THR A 24 18.26 32.36 -24.85
N ALA A 25 19.24 32.60 -25.72
CA ALA A 25 19.14 33.45 -26.88
C ALA A 25 18.32 32.76 -27.98
N LEU A 26 17.43 33.53 -28.61
CA LEU A 26 16.63 33.16 -29.77
C LEU A 26 17.37 33.43 -31.10
N LEU A 27 17.18 32.50 -32.04
CA LEU A 27 17.08 32.64 -33.50
C LEU A 27 18.34 32.81 -34.35
N GLY A 28 18.48 31.89 -35.32
CA GLY A 28 18.89 32.22 -36.69
C GLY A 28 19.60 31.10 -37.46
N LEU A 29 18.90 30.51 -38.44
CA LEU A 29 19.32 30.05 -39.79
C LEU A 29 18.32 28.95 -40.25
N THR A 30 17.30 29.24 -41.09
CA THR A 30 17.31 29.19 -42.58
C THR A 30 17.86 27.87 -43.15
N ALA A 31 17.26 27.13 -44.08
CA ALA A 31 16.08 27.28 -44.91
C ALA A 31 15.84 25.97 -45.71
N CYS A 32 14.65 25.87 -46.33
CA CYS A 32 14.35 25.18 -47.59
C CYS A 32 14.41 23.63 -47.64
N SER A 33 13.25 22.99 -47.78
CA SER A 33 12.80 22.56 -49.12
C SER A 33 11.30 22.21 -49.10
N ALA A 34 10.63 22.55 -50.19
CA ALA A 34 9.23 22.28 -50.50
C ALA A 34 9.18 21.45 -51.80
N GLY A 35 8.12 20.66 -51.97
CA GLY A 35 7.79 19.85 -53.16
C GLY A 35 8.38 18.44 -53.09
N ASP A 36 7.70 17.35 -53.42
CA ASP A 36 6.58 17.16 -54.35
C ASP A 36 5.84 15.84 -53.99
N GLU A 37 4.54 15.81 -54.25
CA GLU A 37 3.67 14.63 -54.22
C GLU A 37 3.97 13.70 -55.42
N ALA A 38 4.02 12.37 -55.23
CA ALA A 38 3.61 11.38 -56.24
C ALA A 38 3.70 9.91 -55.75
N GLY A 39 2.56 9.21 -55.82
CA GLY A 39 2.43 7.75 -56.00
C GLY A 39 2.73 6.90 -54.76
N THR A 40 2.05 5.82 -54.42
CA THR A 40 1.16 4.89 -55.16
C THR A 40 0.55 4.04 -54.03
N GLY A 41 -0.77 3.96 -53.84
CA GLY A 41 -1.55 2.86 -54.39
C GLY A 41 -0.96 1.49 -54.05
N ASP A 42 -1.37 0.89 -52.93
CA ASP A 42 -1.41 -0.58 -52.82
C ASP A 42 -2.63 -1.01 -52.01
N ASP A 43 -3.49 -1.73 -52.71
CA ASP A 43 -4.73 -2.36 -52.31
C ASP A 43 -4.34 -3.81 -51.98
N GLY A 44 -4.47 -4.22 -50.72
CA GLY A 44 -3.97 -5.51 -50.26
C GLY A 44 -4.90 -6.14 -49.22
N ALA A 45 -6.05 -6.62 -49.68
CA ALA A 45 -6.93 -7.49 -48.91
C ALA A 45 -6.23 -8.82 -48.57
N GLN A 46 -6.25 -9.24 -47.29
CA GLN A 46 -6.24 -10.65 -46.91
C GLN A 46 -7.17 -10.90 -45.71
N GLU A 47 -7.95 -11.97 -45.88
CA GLU A 47 -9.02 -12.52 -45.05
C GLU A 47 -8.59 -13.00 -43.65
N PRO A 48 -9.55 -13.16 -42.72
CA PRO A 48 -9.29 -13.62 -41.35
C PRO A 48 -8.98 -15.13 -41.31
N ALA A 49 -7.94 -15.51 -40.57
CA ALA A 49 -7.68 -16.90 -40.23
C ALA A 49 -8.62 -17.37 -39.12
N THR A 50 -9.49 -18.33 -39.46
CA THR A 50 -10.28 -19.15 -38.54
C THR A 50 -9.36 -20.10 -37.77
N ALA A 51 -9.37 -20.04 -36.43
CA ALA A 51 -8.78 -21.07 -35.59
C ALA A 51 -9.72 -22.29 -35.57
N THR A 52 -9.25 -23.41 -36.09
CA THR A 52 -9.87 -24.73 -35.97
C THR A 52 -9.29 -25.42 -34.74
N GLU A 53 -10.17 -25.90 -33.86
CA GLU A 53 -9.85 -26.81 -32.77
C GLU A 53 -9.46 -28.18 -33.35
N GLU A 54 -8.30 -28.70 -32.96
CA GLU A 54 -7.99 -30.13 -33.07
C GLU A 54 -7.67 -30.69 -31.68
N GLN A 55 -8.53 -31.63 -31.31
CA GLN A 55 -8.52 -32.49 -30.14
C GLN A 55 -7.79 -33.80 -30.51
N SER A 56 -6.71 -34.15 -29.79
CA SER A 56 -6.22 -35.54 -29.60
C SER A 56 -5.09 -35.47 -28.54
N GLY A 57 -5.04 -36.21 -27.44
CA GLY A 57 -5.53 -37.56 -27.15
C GLY A 57 -4.33 -38.52 -27.15
N GLY A 58 -3.93 -39.01 -25.95
CA GLY A 58 -2.92 -40.07 -25.75
C GLY A 58 -2.27 -40.00 -24.35
N GLU A 59 -2.87 -40.59 -23.31
CA GLU A 59 -2.62 -41.95 -22.78
C GLU A 59 -1.39 -42.07 -21.86
N GLN A 60 -1.63 -42.27 -20.56
CA GLN A 60 -0.67 -42.89 -19.64
C GLN A 60 -1.35 -44.05 -18.89
N PRO A 61 -0.73 -45.25 -18.84
CA PRO A 61 -1.28 -46.40 -18.12
C PRO A 61 -0.87 -46.43 -16.64
N SER A 62 -1.75 -47.05 -15.87
CA SER A 62 -1.65 -47.45 -14.47
C SER A 62 -0.63 -48.58 -14.23
N ASP A 63 -0.11 -48.66 -13.00
CA ASP A 63 -0.23 -49.80 -12.07
C ASP A 63 0.98 -50.01 -11.13
N ASP A 64 0.66 -49.94 -9.83
CA ASP A 64 0.89 -50.98 -8.81
C ASP A 64 2.32 -51.34 -8.34
N ALA A 65 2.59 -51.13 -7.04
CA ALA A 65 2.79 -52.19 -6.04
C ALA A 65 3.51 -51.68 -4.77
N GLY A 66 2.88 -51.88 -3.59
CA GLY A 66 3.57 -51.96 -2.28
C GLY A 66 4.40 -53.26 -2.16
N PRO A 67 4.98 -53.64 -0.98
CA PRO A 67 4.26 -53.78 0.30
C PRO A 67 5.06 -53.63 1.63
N GLY A 68 4.35 -53.73 2.77
CA GLY A 68 4.76 -54.33 4.07
C GLY A 68 5.70 -53.53 4.98
N ASP A 69 5.66 -53.58 6.32
CA ASP A 69 5.00 -54.45 7.30
C ASP A 69 5.04 -53.79 8.70
N ASP A 70 3.94 -53.98 9.45
CA ASP A 70 3.76 -54.28 10.88
C ASP A 70 4.84 -53.93 11.94
N ALA A 71 4.39 -53.33 13.07
CA ALA A 71 4.09 -54.07 14.31
C ALA A 71 3.95 -53.17 15.57
N GLU A 72 2.72 -53.09 16.06
CA GLU A 72 2.24 -53.25 17.45
C GLU A 72 3.24 -53.35 18.63
N THR A 73 2.99 -52.59 19.70
CA THR A 73 3.02 -52.95 21.15
C THR A 73 2.87 -51.68 21.99
N GLY A 74 2.11 -51.55 23.07
CA GLY A 74 1.23 -52.43 23.83
C GLY A 74 0.84 -51.73 25.15
N ASP A 75 -0.39 -52.01 25.61
CA ASP A 75 -0.93 -52.10 26.99
C ASP A 75 -0.77 -50.98 28.06
N ASP A 76 -1.96 -50.54 28.50
CA ASP A 76 -2.50 -50.56 29.87
C ASP A 76 -1.76 -49.93 31.06
N ALA A 77 -2.44 -48.97 31.71
CA ALA A 77 -2.76 -49.05 33.14
C ALA A 77 -3.89 -48.08 33.56
N GLU A 78 -4.91 -48.64 34.20
CA GLU A 78 -6.05 -47.96 34.82
C GLU A 78 -5.74 -47.32 36.20
N VAL A 79 -6.76 -46.60 36.70
CA VAL A 79 -7.22 -46.41 38.10
C VAL A 79 -6.94 -45.04 38.74
N GLY A 80 -8.03 -44.35 39.15
CA GLY A 80 -8.00 -43.36 40.24
C GLY A 80 -9.25 -42.48 40.33
N ASP A 81 -10.13 -42.80 41.28
CA ASP A 81 -11.49 -42.29 41.55
C ASP A 81 -11.54 -40.98 42.40
N ASP A 82 -12.76 -40.46 42.63
CA ASP A 82 -13.24 -39.65 43.78
C ASP A 82 -12.94 -38.11 43.84
N GLN A 83 -13.83 -37.13 44.15
CA GLN A 83 -15.26 -36.99 44.46
C GLN A 83 -15.77 -35.54 44.22
N ALA A 84 -17.09 -35.45 43.99
CA ALA A 84 -18.12 -34.43 44.28
C ALA A 84 -17.80 -33.12 45.05
N THR A 85 -18.48 -32.02 44.62
CA THR A 85 -19.47 -31.27 45.43
C THR A 85 -20.47 -30.53 44.54
N ASP A 86 -21.77 -30.82 44.70
CA ASP A 86 -22.89 -29.96 44.34
C ASP A 86 -23.06 -28.85 45.40
N ASP A 87 -23.25 -27.60 44.99
CA ASP A 87 -23.95 -26.62 45.81
C ASP A 87 -24.74 -25.64 44.93
N GLN A 88 -26.05 -25.60 45.17
CA GLN A 88 -27.03 -24.74 44.50
C GLN A 88 -27.19 -23.45 45.32
N GLY A 89 -27.25 -22.31 44.62
CA GLY A 89 -27.64 -21.04 45.22
C GLY A 89 -28.29 -20.12 44.18
N GLU A 90 -29.60 -20.25 44.01
CA GLU A 90 -30.44 -19.27 43.31
C GLU A 90 -30.46 -17.94 44.08
N THR A 91 -30.14 -16.84 43.41
CA THR A 91 -30.75 -15.54 43.68
C THR A 91 -31.01 -14.83 42.35
N GLY A 92 -32.28 -14.82 41.94
CA GLY A 92 -32.77 -13.95 40.88
C GLY A 92 -32.71 -12.48 41.28
N GLY A 93 -32.48 -11.62 40.31
CA GLY A 93 -32.42 -10.18 40.50
C GLY A 93 -32.27 -9.41 39.18
N ASP A 94 -33.42 -8.99 38.67
CA ASP A 94 -33.64 -7.72 37.98
C ASP A 94 -33.13 -7.53 36.54
N GLU A 95 -34.06 -7.68 35.61
CA GLU A 95 -34.02 -7.12 34.26
C GLU A 95 -34.22 -5.59 34.35
N GLY A 96 -33.10 -4.86 34.34
CA GLY A 96 -33.09 -3.40 34.25
C GLY A 96 -32.34 -2.95 33.01
N ALA A 97 -33.08 -2.45 32.03
CA ALA A 97 -32.63 -1.93 30.73
C ALA A 97 -31.29 -1.19 30.78
N GLY A 98 -30.23 -1.85 30.29
CA GLY A 98 -29.04 -1.17 29.80
C GLY A 98 -29.38 -0.57 28.45
N ASP A 99 -29.64 0.73 28.44
CA ASP A 99 -29.56 1.57 27.26
C ASP A 99 -28.27 1.20 26.53
N GLN A 100 -28.38 0.51 25.38
CA GLN A 100 -27.27 0.40 24.45
C GLN A 100 -27.10 1.80 23.89
N GLU A 101 -26.38 2.62 24.65
CA GLU A 101 -25.73 3.81 24.16
C GLU A 101 -25.03 3.35 22.88
N LYS A 102 -25.52 3.84 21.74
CA LYS A 102 -24.85 3.70 20.45
C LYS A 102 -23.41 4.08 20.71
N GLY A 103 -22.54 3.07 20.74
CA GLY A 103 -21.11 3.29 20.75
C GLY A 103 -20.82 4.22 19.60
N ASP A 104 -20.24 5.36 19.95
CA ASP A 104 -19.48 6.18 19.04
C ASP A 104 -18.59 5.25 18.21
N PRO A 105 -18.63 5.27 16.86
CA PRO A 105 -17.71 4.46 16.04
C PRO A 105 -16.26 4.97 16.13
N GLY A 106 -15.97 5.96 16.98
CA GLY A 106 -14.63 6.39 17.31
C GLY A 106 -14.09 5.74 18.58
N ALA A 107 -13.02 4.95 18.40
CA ALA A 107 -11.86 4.77 19.30
C ALA A 107 -11.63 3.38 19.92
N ALA A 108 -10.40 2.92 19.69
CA ALA A 108 -9.64 1.83 20.30
C ALA A 108 -9.93 0.40 19.81
N GLY A 109 -9.31 0.03 18.67
CA GLY A 109 -9.09 -1.38 18.31
C GLY A 109 -9.15 -1.71 16.82
N GLU A 110 -9.58 -0.77 15.97
CA GLU A 110 -9.65 -1.01 14.52
C GLU A 110 -8.30 -0.69 13.88
N ARG A 111 -7.73 -1.67 13.19
CA ARG A 111 -6.46 -1.53 12.46
C ARG A 111 -6.59 -0.45 11.40
N THR A 112 -5.57 0.39 11.25
CA THR A 112 -5.51 1.36 10.16
C THR A 112 -5.56 0.63 8.83
N ARG A 113 -6.56 0.95 8.01
CA ARG A 113 -6.71 0.44 6.65
C ARG A 113 -6.20 1.44 5.65
N ILE A 114 -5.67 0.94 4.54
CA ILE A 114 -5.06 1.74 3.50
C ILE A 114 -5.61 1.42 2.12
N LEU A 115 -5.59 2.41 1.23
CA LEU A 115 -5.86 2.25 -0.19
C LEU A 115 -4.85 3.11 -0.96
N LEU A 116 -4.04 2.48 -1.81
CA LEU A 116 -3.10 3.17 -2.68
C LEU A 116 -3.70 3.30 -4.09
N VAL A 117 -3.93 4.53 -4.53
CA VAL A 117 -4.49 4.86 -5.85
C VAL A 117 -3.43 5.53 -6.70
N THR A 118 -3.07 4.89 -7.82
CA THR A 118 -1.97 5.33 -8.70
C THR A 118 -2.47 5.94 -10.01
N ASP A 119 -3.69 5.61 -10.45
CA ASP A 119 -4.36 6.25 -11.57
C ASP A 119 -5.34 7.29 -11.02
N LEU A 120 -4.96 8.56 -11.15
CA LEU A 120 -5.77 9.69 -10.66
C LEU A 120 -6.74 10.22 -11.72
N GLY A 121 -6.70 9.69 -12.96
CA GLY A 121 -7.54 10.19 -14.06
C GLY A 121 -7.28 11.63 -14.48
N ILE A 122 -6.17 12.25 -14.03
CA ILE A 122 -5.77 13.61 -14.36
C ILE A 122 -4.68 13.62 -15.43
N ASP A 123 -4.80 14.55 -16.38
CA ASP A 123 -3.74 14.79 -17.35
C ASP A 123 -2.70 15.74 -16.73
N GLU A 124 -1.56 15.19 -16.29
CA GLU A 124 -0.46 15.94 -15.66
C GLU A 124 0.22 16.93 -16.61
N THR A 125 -0.10 16.90 -17.92
CA THR A 125 0.51 17.78 -18.93
C THR A 125 -0.31 19.06 -19.19
N SER A 126 -1.45 19.20 -18.52
CA SER A 126 -2.46 20.22 -18.80
C SER A 126 -2.39 21.42 -17.84
N GLY A 127 -1.35 22.25 -17.90
CA GLY A 127 -1.36 23.56 -17.22
C GLY A 127 0.01 24.07 -16.75
N ASP A 128 0.04 25.34 -16.33
CA ASP A 128 1.16 25.96 -15.61
C ASP A 128 0.86 25.81 -14.10
N GLY A 129 1.29 24.71 -13.48
CA GLY A 129 1.10 24.43 -12.05
C GLY A 129 0.84 22.96 -11.74
N ALA A 130 0.96 22.58 -10.45
CA ALA A 130 0.56 21.26 -9.99
C ALA A 130 -0.96 21.07 -10.17
N PRO A 131 -1.42 19.93 -10.71
CA PRO A 131 -2.84 19.70 -10.93
C PRO A 131 -3.59 19.63 -9.58
N THR A 132 -4.88 19.93 -9.60
CA THR A 132 -5.75 19.85 -8.42
C THR A 132 -6.85 18.84 -8.69
N LEU A 133 -7.09 17.96 -7.72
CA LEU A 133 -8.18 17.00 -7.75
C LEU A 133 -9.39 17.59 -7.01
N ALA A 134 -10.53 17.65 -7.70
CA ALA A 134 -11.76 18.14 -7.08
C ALA A 134 -12.23 17.19 -5.98
N ASN A 135 -12.96 17.71 -5.01
CA ASN A 135 -13.50 16.94 -3.89
C ASN A 135 -14.38 15.76 -4.36
N ASP A 136 -15.16 15.94 -5.43
CA ASP A 136 -16.03 14.90 -6.01
C ASP A 136 -15.20 13.79 -6.68
N ASP A 137 -14.10 14.15 -7.33
CA ASP A 137 -13.18 13.18 -7.96
C ASP A 137 -12.42 12.39 -6.87
N LEU A 138 -11.96 13.08 -5.81
CA LEU A 138 -11.32 12.43 -4.66
C LEU A 138 -12.26 11.43 -3.97
N ALA A 139 -13.52 11.83 -3.78
CA ALA A 139 -14.55 10.96 -3.23
C ALA A 139 -14.82 9.76 -4.15
N ALA A 140 -14.85 9.95 -5.47
CA ALA A 140 -15.02 8.86 -6.41
C ALA A 140 -13.88 7.83 -6.32
N LEU A 141 -12.62 8.29 -6.25
CA LEU A 141 -11.45 7.40 -6.09
C LEU A 141 -11.52 6.58 -4.80
N LEU A 142 -11.96 7.18 -3.69
CA LEU A 142 -12.14 6.46 -2.42
C LEU A 142 -13.30 5.44 -2.48
N ALA A 143 -14.40 5.79 -3.13
CA ALA A 143 -15.62 4.98 -3.15
C ALA A 143 -15.57 3.81 -4.16
N GLU A 144 -14.78 3.95 -5.24
CA GLU A 144 -14.69 2.98 -6.33
C GLU A 144 -14.47 1.52 -5.87
N PRO A 145 -13.46 1.19 -5.06
CA PRO A 145 -13.20 -0.19 -4.66
C PRO A 145 -14.34 -0.82 -3.83
N PHE A 146 -15.15 0.01 -3.17
CA PHE A 146 -16.25 -0.44 -2.32
C PHE A 146 -17.61 -0.47 -3.04
N GLY A 147 -17.72 0.14 -4.23
CA GLY A 147 -19.00 0.27 -4.95
C GLY A 147 -20.01 1.18 -4.25
N GLY A 148 -19.54 2.13 -3.44
CA GLY A 148 -20.34 2.96 -2.54
C GLY A 148 -20.34 4.46 -2.88
N THR A 149 -20.50 5.27 -1.84
CA THR A 149 -20.34 6.73 -1.92
C THR A 149 -19.33 7.18 -0.87
N ALA A 150 -18.57 8.22 -1.21
CA ALA A 150 -17.73 8.95 -0.28
C ALA A 150 -18.00 10.46 -0.42
N GLU A 151 -17.57 11.24 0.55
CA GLU A 151 -17.63 12.70 0.54
C GLU A 151 -16.29 13.24 1.03
N CYS A 152 -15.66 14.13 0.27
CA CYS A 152 -14.42 14.79 0.70
C CYS A 152 -14.67 16.28 0.95
N ALA A 153 -14.04 16.83 1.99
CA ALA A 153 -14.31 18.18 2.46
C ALA A 153 -13.68 19.25 1.56
N ASP A 154 -12.48 18.98 1.05
CA ASP A 154 -11.63 19.93 0.34
C ASP A 154 -11.10 19.34 -0.98
N GLU A 155 -10.72 20.21 -1.90
CA GLU A 155 -9.93 19.84 -3.07
C GLU A 155 -8.48 19.54 -2.66
N LEU A 156 -7.82 18.64 -3.38
CA LEU A 156 -6.45 18.22 -3.06
C LEU A 156 -5.49 18.63 -4.17
N LEU A 157 -4.48 19.43 -3.80
CA LEU A 157 -3.37 19.75 -4.71
C LEU A 157 -2.48 18.52 -4.86
N ILE A 158 -2.20 18.11 -6.09
CA ILE A 158 -1.37 16.96 -6.42
C ILE A 158 0.11 17.38 -6.40
N GLU A 159 0.58 17.61 -5.18
CA GLU A 159 1.97 17.88 -4.82
C GLU A 159 2.26 17.08 -3.55
N THR A 160 3.46 16.55 -3.37
CA THR A 160 3.79 15.71 -2.20
C THR A 160 3.57 16.45 -0.87
N GLY A 161 3.13 15.70 0.15
CA GLY A 161 2.90 16.22 1.50
C GLY A 161 1.59 17.02 1.67
N GLN A 162 0.67 16.98 0.71
CA GLN A 162 -0.69 17.48 0.86
C GLN A 162 -1.62 16.39 1.39
N SER A 163 -2.66 16.80 2.15
CA SER A 163 -3.68 15.90 2.65
C SER A 163 -5.08 16.53 2.61
N ALA A 164 -6.12 15.69 2.50
CA ALA A 164 -7.52 16.09 2.55
C ALA A 164 -8.33 15.06 3.34
N GLY A 165 -9.31 15.54 4.13
CA GLY A 165 -10.22 14.69 4.89
C GLY A 165 -11.42 14.24 4.05
N CYS A 166 -11.81 12.99 4.22
CA CYS A 166 -12.96 12.38 3.56
C CYS A 166 -13.76 11.51 4.52
N ASP A 167 -15.05 11.34 4.24
CA ASP A 167 -15.91 10.32 4.81
C ASP A 167 -16.21 9.28 3.72
N GLY A 168 -15.94 8.01 4.00
CA GLY A 168 -16.02 6.94 3.01
C GLY A 168 -16.59 5.63 3.56
N PRO A 169 -16.75 4.64 2.69
CA PRO A 169 -17.18 3.31 3.07
C PRO A 169 -16.26 2.64 4.09
N THR A 170 -16.83 1.75 4.90
CA THR A 170 -16.06 0.86 5.77
C THR A 170 -15.66 -0.40 5.00
N SER A 171 -16.52 -0.93 4.14
CA SER A 171 -16.23 -2.15 3.38
C SER A 171 -17.15 -2.24 2.16
N PRO A 172 -16.92 -3.22 1.24
CA PRO A 172 -17.86 -3.46 0.14
C PRO A 172 -19.26 -3.88 0.62
N ASP A 173 -19.38 -4.41 1.84
CA ASP A 173 -20.66 -4.78 2.46
C ASP A 173 -21.34 -3.60 3.18
N ASP A 174 -20.57 -2.59 3.59
CA ASP A 174 -21.05 -1.36 4.22
C ASP A 174 -20.55 -0.12 3.46
N THR A 175 -21.34 0.23 2.44
CA THR A 175 -20.98 1.21 1.41
C THR A 175 -21.34 2.66 1.77
N ALA A 176 -21.81 2.92 3.00
CA ALA A 176 -22.19 4.25 3.45
C ALA A 176 -20.95 5.07 3.88
N PRO A 177 -20.93 6.40 3.65
CA PRO A 177 -19.79 7.25 4.02
C PRO A 177 -19.83 7.57 5.52
N THR A 178 -19.47 6.59 6.34
CA THR A 178 -19.52 6.71 7.80
C THR A 178 -18.15 6.58 8.47
N GLN A 179 -17.14 6.15 7.71
CA GLN A 179 -15.77 6.01 8.18
C GLN A 179 -14.98 7.26 7.80
N GLU A 180 -14.30 7.88 8.75
CA GLU A 180 -13.32 8.93 8.47
C GLU A 180 -12.10 8.33 7.74
N TRP A 181 -11.65 9.02 6.70
CA TRP A 181 -10.47 8.73 5.90
C TRP A 181 -9.64 10.01 5.69
N VAL A 182 -8.34 9.85 5.53
CA VAL A 182 -7.43 10.91 5.09
C VAL A 182 -6.78 10.50 3.78
N ALA A 183 -6.98 11.30 2.74
CA ALA A 183 -6.23 11.18 1.49
C ALA A 183 -4.91 11.94 1.64
N SER A 184 -3.78 11.26 1.45
CA SER A 184 -2.45 11.86 1.46
C SER A 184 -1.78 11.70 0.10
N THR A 185 -1.21 12.76 -0.44
CA THR A 185 -0.36 12.67 -1.64
C THR A 185 0.97 12.03 -1.29
N VAL A 186 1.33 10.98 -2.01
CA VAL A 186 2.54 10.18 -1.80
C VAL A 186 3.32 10.05 -3.10
N ALA A 187 4.63 9.82 -2.99
CA ALA A 187 5.46 9.50 -4.15
C ALA A 187 5.38 8.00 -4.43
N VAL A 188 5.26 7.61 -5.70
CA VAL A 188 5.45 6.22 -6.16
C VAL A 188 6.47 6.21 -7.30
N PRO A 189 7.21 5.11 -7.52
CA PRO A 189 8.19 5.05 -8.59
C PRO A 189 7.60 5.38 -9.96
N HIS A 190 8.38 6.03 -10.84
CA HIS A 190 8.02 6.13 -12.24
C HIS A 190 7.98 4.73 -12.89
N GLU A 191 7.12 4.50 -13.89
CA GLU A 191 6.89 3.16 -14.47
C GLU A 191 8.14 2.53 -15.11
N ASP A 192 9.07 3.36 -15.57
CA ASP A 192 10.25 2.91 -16.31
C ASP A 192 11.42 2.48 -15.42
N ALA A 193 11.72 3.24 -14.35
CA ALA A 193 12.85 2.98 -13.46
C ALA A 193 12.79 3.86 -12.20
N LEU A 194 13.38 3.38 -11.10
CA LEU A 194 13.53 4.14 -9.84
C LEU A 194 14.34 5.44 -10.01
N GLU A 195 15.31 5.44 -10.92
CA GLU A 195 16.18 6.60 -11.18
C GLU A 195 15.47 7.74 -11.93
N ASN A 196 14.33 7.45 -12.58
CA ASN A 196 13.55 8.44 -13.31
C ASN A 196 12.70 9.33 -12.40
N GLY A 197 12.85 9.17 -11.08
CA GLY A 197 12.12 9.91 -10.07
C GLY A 197 10.79 9.25 -9.73
N TYR A 198 9.83 10.07 -9.31
CA TYR A 198 8.53 9.62 -8.82
C TYR A 198 7.40 10.24 -9.65
N ARG A 199 6.24 9.61 -9.56
CA ARG A 199 4.94 10.22 -9.86
C ARG A 199 4.13 10.35 -8.58
N VAL A 200 3.19 11.29 -8.54
CA VAL A 200 2.34 11.49 -7.36
C VAL A 200 1.17 10.52 -7.43
N ALA A 201 0.88 9.87 -6.31
CA ALA A 201 -0.25 8.97 -6.09
C ALA A 201 -1.00 9.41 -4.83
N LEU A 202 -2.12 8.74 -4.53
CA LEU A 202 -2.90 8.97 -3.32
C LEU A 202 -2.86 7.75 -2.41
N LEU A 203 -2.53 7.95 -1.15
CA LEU A 203 -2.70 6.97 -0.09
C LEU A 203 -3.86 7.43 0.79
N PHE A 204 -4.97 6.70 0.75
CA PHE A 204 -6.04 6.86 1.73
C PHE A 204 -5.73 6.02 2.95
N SER A 205 -5.88 6.59 4.14
CA SER A 205 -5.79 5.88 5.42
C SER A 205 -7.02 6.16 6.29
N THR A 206 -7.57 5.15 6.95
CA THR A 206 -8.70 5.35 7.87
C THR A 206 -8.30 6.10 9.13
N GLY A 207 -9.20 6.91 9.66
CA GLY A 207 -9.00 7.69 10.88
C GLY A 207 -8.38 9.05 10.60
N THR A 208 -7.35 9.41 11.37
CA THR A 208 -6.59 10.66 11.20
C THR A 208 -5.40 10.45 10.26
N GLU A 209 -4.58 11.48 10.06
CA GLU A 209 -3.28 11.34 9.39
C GLU A 209 -2.47 10.17 9.95
N LEU A 210 -1.56 9.63 9.13
CA LEU A 210 -0.69 8.53 9.55
C LEU A 210 -0.01 8.85 10.87
N PRO A 211 0.10 7.86 11.78
CA PRO A 211 0.77 8.05 13.06
C PRO A 211 2.23 8.48 12.85
N GLU A 212 2.82 9.15 13.84
CA GLU A 212 4.18 9.71 13.74
C GLU A 212 5.21 8.62 13.35
N GLU A 213 5.00 7.40 13.85
CA GLU A 213 5.78 6.19 13.60
C GLU A 213 5.72 5.69 12.14
N ALA A 214 4.76 6.16 11.35
CA ALA A 214 4.62 5.84 9.93
C ALA A 214 4.66 7.09 9.02
N SER A 215 4.89 8.27 9.59
CA SER A 215 4.96 9.54 8.85
C SER A 215 6.05 9.54 7.77
N GLU A 216 7.09 8.72 7.93
CA GLU A 216 8.18 8.52 6.96
C GLU A 216 7.68 8.09 5.58
N LEU A 217 6.57 7.35 5.51
CA LEU A 217 5.98 6.87 4.25
C LEU A 217 5.40 7.99 3.38
N THR A 218 5.19 9.18 3.93
CA THR A 218 4.65 10.35 3.20
C THR A 218 5.73 11.38 2.87
N GLN A 219 6.99 11.11 3.21
CA GLN A 219 8.10 12.02 2.93
C GLN A 219 8.45 12.06 1.43
N GLU A 220 8.87 13.23 0.95
CA GLU A 220 9.14 13.48 -0.48
C GLU A 220 10.22 12.57 -1.10
N ASN A 221 11.08 11.98 -0.28
CA ASN A 221 12.19 11.11 -0.68
C ASN A 221 11.91 9.61 -0.48
N VAL A 222 10.65 9.24 -0.23
CA VAL A 222 10.22 7.85 -0.02
C VAL A 222 9.17 7.50 -1.08
N MET A 223 9.47 6.49 -1.89
CA MET A 223 8.59 6.02 -2.95
C MET A 223 7.84 4.76 -2.50
N LEU A 224 6.52 4.76 -2.60
CA LEU A 224 5.70 3.67 -2.09
C LEU A 224 5.47 2.56 -3.13
N THR A 225 5.54 1.33 -2.64
CA THR A 225 4.96 0.13 -3.26
C THR A 225 4.24 -0.67 -2.18
N GLY A 226 3.45 -1.66 -2.56
CA GLY A 226 2.78 -2.53 -1.60
C GLY A 226 2.23 -3.77 -2.25
N LEU A 227 1.96 -4.78 -1.44
CA LEU A 227 1.39 -6.05 -1.89
C LEU A 227 0.47 -6.61 -0.81
N GLY A 228 -0.77 -6.91 -1.20
CA GLY A 228 -1.68 -7.76 -0.41
C GLY A 228 -1.21 -9.21 -0.46
N GLN A 229 -1.02 -9.84 0.70
CA GLN A 229 -0.51 -11.20 0.86
C GLN A 229 -1.59 -12.18 1.35
N GLY A 230 -2.77 -11.68 1.69
CA GLY A 230 -3.96 -12.44 2.02
C GLY A 230 -4.49 -12.15 3.43
N SER A 231 -5.77 -12.43 3.66
CA SER A 231 -6.49 -12.08 4.89
C SER A 231 -5.91 -12.60 6.22
N MET A 232 -5.11 -13.68 6.20
CA MET A 232 -4.50 -14.27 7.41
C MET A 232 -3.07 -13.78 7.67
N PHE A 233 -2.48 -13.04 6.73
CA PHE A 233 -1.14 -12.49 6.90
C PHE A 233 -1.16 -11.44 8.02
N GLY A 234 -0.15 -11.44 8.89
CA GLY A 234 -0.12 -10.53 10.06
C GLY A 234 -1.20 -10.79 11.12
N ALA A 235 -1.85 -11.98 11.11
CA ALA A 235 -2.72 -12.39 12.21
C ALA A 235 -1.96 -12.56 13.53
N GLU A 236 -0.66 -12.90 13.43
CA GLU A 236 0.31 -12.85 14.51
C GLU A 236 1.45 -11.90 14.10
N PRO A 237 2.14 -11.24 15.06
CA PRO A 237 3.29 -10.41 14.76
C PRO A 237 4.38 -11.20 14.04
N LEU A 238 5.01 -10.58 13.05
CA LEU A 238 6.07 -11.20 12.26
C LEU A 238 7.44 -10.92 12.87
N GLY A 239 8.32 -11.93 12.86
CA GLY A 239 9.72 -11.77 13.20
C GLY A 239 10.50 -11.00 12.12
N ALA A 240 11.69 -10.47 12.45
CA ALA A 240 12.49 -9.68 11.51
C ALA A 240 12.85 -10.42 10.21
N GLU A 241 13.15 -11.72 10.29
CA GLU A 241 13.44 -12.56 9.11
C GLU A 241 12.20 -12.75 8.23
N GLU A 242 11.03 -12.97 8.84
CA GLU A 242 9.76 -13.12 8.11
C GLU A 242 9.34 -11.82 7.42
N VAL A 243 9.54 -10.67 8.08
CA VAL A 243 9.32 -9.36 7.48
C VAL A 243 10.27 -9.15 6.30
N ALA A 244 11.54 -9.54 6.43
CA ALA A 244 12.52 -9.41 5.37
C ALA A 244 12.13 -10.25 4.14
N ASP A 245 11.76 -11.51 4.33
CA ASP A 245 11.30 -12.41 3.25
C ASP A 245 10.03 -11.87 2.57
N ALA A 246 9.05 -11.43 3.36
CA ALA A 246 7.81 -10.86 2.83
C ALA A 246 8.03 -9.51 2.11
N THR A 247 8.99 -8.72 2.56
CA THR A 247 9.40 -7.47 1.91
C THR A 247 10.10 -7.74 0.59
N LEU A 248 11.03 -8.71 0.55
CA LEU A 248 11.68 -9.14 -0.70
C LEU A 248 10.64 -9.68 -1.69
N HIS A 249 9.66 -10.46 -1.21
CA HIS A 249 8.54 -10.91 -2.04
C HIS A 249 7.74 -9.74 -2.60
N THR A 250 7.46 -8.71 -1.78
CA THR A 250 6.78 -7.49 -2.23
C THR A 250 7.56 -6.76 -3.31
N LEU A 251 8.89 -6.59 -3.15
CA LEU A 251 9.75 -5.92 -4.13
C LEU A 251 9.91 -6.69 -5.43
N THR A 252 9.82 -8.02 -5.39
CA THR A 252 10.00 -8.91 -6.56
C THR A 252 8.69 -9.36 -7.20
N SER A 253 7.55 -8.95 -6.66
CA SER A 253 6.22 -9.32 -7.18
C SER A 253 5.78 -8.42 -8.32
N GLU A 254 5.33 -9.03 -9.41
CA GLU A 254 4.65 -8.34 -10.51
C GLU A 254 3.21 -7.91 -10.14
N ASN A 255 2.66 -8.45 -9.04
CA ASN A 255 1.31 -8.16 -8.56
C ASN A 255 1.28 -7.06 -7.47
N ALA A 256 2.41 -6.41 -7.20
CA ALA A 256 2.41 -5.27 -6.30
C ALA A 256 1.57 -4.12 -6.88
N TYR A 257 0.97 -3.31 -6.01
CA TYR A 257 0.18 -2.13 -6.40
C TYR A 257 1.00 -1.16 -7.28
N VAL A 258 2.30 -1.08 -7.02
CA VAL A 258 3.28 -0.44 -7.90
C VAL A 258 4.43 -1.41 -8.13
N PRO A 259 4.45 -2.17 -9.23
CA PRO A 259 5.48 -3.18 -9.48
C PRO A 259 6.87 -2.53 -9.60
N VAL A 260 7.83 -2.99 -8.78
CA VAL A 260 9.23 -2.53 -8.80
C VAL A 260 10.23 -3.66 -9.11
N ALA A 261 9.72 -4.87 -9.37
CA ALA A 261 10.54 -6.07 -9.60
C ALA A 261 11.49 -5.94 -10.79
N GLY A 262 11.07 -5.24 -11.85
CA GLY A 262 11.88 -5.00 -13.04
C GLY A 262 12.71 -3.71 -13.00
N MET A 263 12.61 -2.92 -11.92
CA MET A 263 13.28 -1.63 -11.81
C MET A 263 14.67 -1.74 -11.17
N ALA A 264 14.91 -2.79 -10.40
CA ALA A 264 16.21 -3.14 -9.82
C ALA A 264 16.27 -4.66 -9.58
N ASP A 265 17.47 -5.23 -9.64
CA ASP A 265 17.69 -6.66 -9.41
C ASP A 265 17.70 -6.99 -7.90
N TRP A 266 16.56 -6.81 -7.22
CA TRP A 266 16.41 -7.09 -5.79
C TRP A 266 16.82 -8.53 -5.45
N SER A 267 17.72 -8.68 -4.49
CA SER A 267 18.35 -9.98 -4.20
C SER A 267 18.20 -10.42 -2.75
N GLU A 268 18.22 -9.48 -1.81
CA GLU A 268 18.16 -9.76 -0.38
C GLU A 268 17.50 -8.56 0.34
N VAL A 269 16.78 -8.84 1.41
CA VAL A 269 16.32 -7.84 2.37
C VAL A 269 16.78 -8.25 3.76
N THR A 270 17.16 -7.30 4.59
CA THR A 270 17.42 -7.51 6.02
C THR A 270 16.68 -6.46 6.83
N CYS A 271 15.96 -6.90 7.86
CA CYS A 271 15.21 -6.01 8.76
C CYS A 271 15.80 -6.04 10.17
N GLU A 272 15.81 -4.89 10.84
CA GLU A 272 16.33 -4.80 12.21
C GLU A 272 15.34 -5.35 13.25
N ASN A 273 14.05 -5.14 13.01
CA ASN A 273 12.97 -5.55 13.92
C ASN A 273 11.86 -6.28 13.16
N GLY A 274 11.05 -7.02 13.92
CA GLY A 274 9.79 -7.56 13.44
C GLY A 274 8.74 -6.49 13.18
N LEU A 275 7.53 -6.92 12.82
CA LEU A 275 6.41 -6.05 12.51
C LEU A 275 5.16 -6.53 13.23
N ASP A 276 4.54 -5.63 13.98
CA ASP A 276 3.23 -5.85 14.61
C ASP A 276 2.15 -5.24 13.72
N PHE A 277 1.04 -5.97 13.53
CA PHE A 277 -0.10 -5.57 12.72
C PHE A 277 -1.25 -5.03 13.58
N GLU A 278 -1.12 -5.06 14.91
CA GLU A 278 -2.04 -4.36 15.82
C GLU A 278 -1.81 -2.85 15.82
N GLU A 279 -0.58 -2.42 15.50
CA GLU A 279 -0.19 -1.02 15.41
C GLU A 279 0.23 -0.66 13.98
N PHE A 280 -0.08 0.55 13.51
CA PHE A 280 0.39 1.03 12.22
C PHE A 280 1.76 1.72 12.38
N GLY A 281 2.80 0.93 12.60
CA GLY A 281 4.18 1.39 12.74
C GLY A 281 5.06 0.93 11.58
N THR A 282 6.19 1.61 11.35
CA THR A 282 7.21 1.17 10.40
C THR A 282 8.36 0.45 11.08
N THR A 283 8.96 -0.51 10.38
CA THR A 283 10.26 -1.09 10.71
C THR A 283 11.26 -0.78 9.60
N GLY A 284 12.50 -0.50 10.00
CA GLY A 284 13.61 -0.24 9.07
C GLY A 284 14.16 -1.54 8.50
N CYS A 285 14.24 -1.61 7.17
CA CYS A 285 14.91 -2.70 6.46
C CYS A 285 15.90 -2.14 5.44
N THR A 286 16.81 -2.99 4.98
CA THR A 286 17.76 -2.68 3.91
C THR A 286 17.58 -3.71 2.80
N ALA A 287 17.35 -3.26 1.57
CA ALA A 287 17.38 -4.09 0.38
C ALA A 287 18.74 -4.01 -0.32
N ALA A 288 19.23 -5.16 -0.79
CA ALA A 288 20.42 -5.24 -1.62
C ALA A 288 20.05 -5.70 -3.04
N THR A 289 20.64 -5.08 -4.06
CA THR A 289 20.54 -5.53 -5.46
C THR A 289 21.68 -6.50 -5.80
N ALA A 290 21.48 -7.33 -6.82
CA ALA A 290 22.51 -8.23 -7.33
C ALA A 290 23.76 -7.49 -7.85
N GLU A 291 23.61 -6.20 -8.20
CA GLU A 291 24.67 -5.31 -8.64
C GLU A 291 25.49 -4.72 -7.46
N GLY A 292 24.99 -4.90 -6.24
CA GLY A 292 25.65 -4.47 -5.00
C GLY A 292 25.17 -3.13 -4.45
N ASP A 293 24.10 -2.56 -5.02
CA ASP A 293 23.47 -1.35 -4.48
C ASP A 293 22.63 -1.69 -3.25
N SER A 294 22.54 -0.74 -2.33
CA SER A 294 21.79 -0.89 -1.08
C SER A 294 20.77 0.24 -0.95
N TRP A 295 19.57 -0.10 -0.49
CA TRP A 295 18.43 0.80 -0.39
C TRP A 295 17.81 0.73 1.00
N GLN A 296 17.59 1.89 1.62
CA GLN A 296 16.82 1.97 2.86
C GLN A 296 15.34 1.72 2.56
N LEU A 297 14.70 0.89 3.37
CA LEU A 297 13.28 0.61 3.31
C LEU A 297 12.60 0.97 4.63
N HIS A 298 11.35 1.42 4.52
CA HIS A 298 10.42 1.61 5.63
C HIS A 298 9.22 0.70 5.40
N VAL A 299 9.05 -0.34 6.23
CA VAL A 299 8.04 -1.37 6.02
C VAL A 299 6.95 -1.21 7.07
N ALA A 300 5.71 -1.01 6.61
CA ALA A 300 4.52 -0.91 7.46
C ALA A 300 3.52 -2.02 7.12
N PRO A 301 2.64 -2.38 8.07
CA PRO A 301 1.51 -3.25 7.76
C PRO A 301 0.58 -2.53 6.77
N GLY A 302 0.05 -3.27 5.81
CA GLY A 302 -0.93 -2.77 4.85
C GLY A 302 -2.20 -3.60 4.91
N THR A 303 -3.19 -3.20 5.71
CA THR A 303 -4.55 -3.72 5.52
C THR A 303 -5.16 -2.99 4.33
N PHE A 304 -5.12 -3.62 3.17
CA PHE A 304 -5.64 -3.01 1.95
C PHE A 304 -7.17 -3.00 1.94
N ALA A 305 -7.75 -2.05 1.21
CA ALA A 305 -9.20 -1.84 1.15
C ALA A 305 -10.00 -3.04 0.61
N ASP A 306 -9.36 -3.94 -0.14
CA ASP A 306 -9.93 -5.21 -0.59
C ASP A 306 -10.06 -6.26 0.53
N GLY A 307 -9.55 -5.95 1.72
CA GLY A 307 -9.61 -6.81 2.91
C GLY A 307 -8.39 -7.70 3.07
N ASP A 308 -7.43 -7.65 2.14
CA ASP A 308 -6.19 -8.41 2.28
C ASP A 308 -5.20 -7.69 3.19
N GLN A 309 -4.56 -8.48 4.06
CA GLN A 309 -3.42 -8.02 4.82
C GLN A 309 -2.16 -8.17 3.98
N GLY A 310 -1.21 -7.27 4.16
CA GLY A 310 0.01 -7.25 3.38
C GLY A 310 1.02 -6.26 3.91
N LEU A 311 1.93 -5.83 3.05
CA LEU A 311 2.96 -4.86 3.38
C LEU A 311 2.85 -3.63 2.49
N LEU A 312 3.02 -2.46 3.11
CA LEU A 312 3.32 -1.20 2.44
C LEU A 312 4.81 -0.93 2.64
N VAL A 313 5.54 -0.73 1.55
CA VAL A 313 7.00 -0.56 1.55
C VAL A 313 7.34 0.81 0.98
N GLY A 314 7.93 1.66 1.81
CA GLY A 314 8.57 2.90 1.38
C GLY A 314 10.02 2.66 1.01
N ILE A 315 10.36 2.88 -0.26
CA ILE A 315 11.71 2.79 -0.82
C ILE A 315 12.36 4.17 -0.70
N GLY A 316 13.36 4.27 0.17
CA GLY A 316 14.14 5.48 0.38
C GLY A 316 15.21 5.69 -0.70
N SER A 317 16.18 6.54 -0.39
CA SER A 317 17.34 6.76 -1.26
C SER A 317 18.35 5.61 -1.18
N PRO A 318 19.16 5.38 -2.23
CA PRO A 318 20.26 4.45 -2.15
C PRO A 318 21.24 4.92 -1.06
N THR A 319 21.71 3.96 -0.27
CA THR A 319 22.70 4.18 0.79
C THR A 319 24.10 3.95 0.23
N ASP A 320 25.01 4.92 0.39
CA ASP A 320 26.43 4.69 0.15
C ASP A 320 26.94 3.66 1.18
N VAL A 321 27.41 2.51 0.70
CA VAL A 321 28.03 1.43 1.51
C VAL A 321 29.55 1.58 1.55
#